data_AF-A0A9E2QQQ9-F1
#
_entry.id   AF-A0A9E2QQQ9-F1
#
_cell.length_a   1.000
_cell.length_b   1.000
_cell.length_c   1.000
_cell.angle_alpha   90.00
_cell.angle_beta   90.00
_cell.angle_gamma   90.00
#
_symmetry.space_group_name_H-M   'P 1'
#
loop_
_entity.id
_entity.type
_entity.pdbx_description
1 polymer ?
#
loop_
_entity_poly.entity_id
_entity_poly.type
_entity_poly.pdbx_seq_one_letter_code
_entity_poly.pdbx_strand_id
1 'polypeptide(L)'
;MTAGPARAATGRALAVALAVALAVLGGPARAQQRYWYDGGERRLLWAESGLQADFGGAPGTKQSVIRPAVGDKTAAGDSGAAPAGATVYRDQADAGGRLRALPGGVLVGFRPGTTAAAREALLARHGLRLVRPIGERADWVLVASPPGDASLDLANRLHESGDFASASPNWWQPRQLK
;
A
#
# COMPACT_ATOMS: atom_id res chain seq x y z
N MET A 1 3.57 -71.54 -35.18
CA MET A 1 2.72 -71.20 -36.34
C MET A 1 1.72 -70.15 -35.89
N THR A 2 1.69 -68.99 -36.58
CA THR A 2 0.53 -68.06 -36.79
C THR A 2 -0.22 -67.51 -35.57
N ALA A 3 -0.66 -66.27 -35.44
CA ALA A 3 -0.60 -64.99 -36.16
C ALA A 3 -1.26 -63.97 -35.19
N GLY A 4 -0.93 -62.67 -35.25
CA GLY A 4 -1.77 -61.63 -34.63
C GLY A 4 -3.02 -61.33 -35.47
N PRO A 5 -3.69 -60.17 -35.35
CA PRO A 5 -3.98 -59.32 -34.18
C PRO A 5 -5.49 -58.86 -34.18
N ALA A 6 -5.80 -57.78 -33.43
CA ALA A 6 -7.03 -56.96 -33.45
C ALA A 6 -8.15 -57.42 -32.48
N ARG A 7 -8.95 -56.57 -31.83
CA ARG A 7 -9.45 -55.23 -32.20
C ARG A 7 -10.05 -54.52 -30.95
N ALA A 8 -10.18 -53.21 -31.05
CA ALA A 8 -10.55 -52.24 -30.01
C ALA A 8 -12.07 -52.09 -29.74
N ALA A 9 -12.36 -51.16 -28.82
CA ALA A 9 -13.64 -50.53 -28.42
C ALA A 9 -14.46 -51.34 -27.39
N THR A 10 -14.94 -50.79 -26.27
CA THR A 10 -15.85 -49.65 -26.15
C THR A 10 -15.89 -49.26 -24.66
N GLY A 11 -15.60 -48.02 -24.26
CA GLY A 11 -16.63 -47.00 -24.04
C GLY A 11 -17.38 -47.19 -22.71
N ARG A 12 -16.92 -46.53 -21.64
CA ARG A 12 -17.76 -46.21 -20.48
C ARG A 12 -17.38 -44.84 -19.95
N ALA A 13 -18.09 -43.83 -20.45
CA ALA A 13 -18.08 -42.49 -19.89
C ALA A 13 -18.76 -42.54 -18.51
N LEU A 14 -17.98 -42.35 -17.44
CA LEU A 14 -18.51 -42.03 -16.13
C LEU A 14 -18.66 -40.51 -16.05
N ALA A 15 -19.89 -40.02 -16.24
CA ALA A 15 -20.23 -38.65 -15.93
C ALA A 15 -20.31 -38.48 -14.40
N VAL A 16 -19.22 -38.01 -13.79
CA VAL A 16 -19.24 -37.53 -12.41
C VAL A 16 -19.73 -36.09 -12.45
N ALA A 17 -21.02 -35.89 -12.19
CA ALA A 17 -21.60 -34.58 -11.98
C ALA A 17 -21.13 -34.03 -10.62
N LEU A 18 -20.02 -33.28 -10.62
CA LEU A 18 -19.59 -32.51 -9.47
C LEU A 18 -20.40 -31.21 -9.43
N ALA A 19 -21.49 -31.22 -8.68
CA ALA A 19 -22.25 -30.01 -8.37
C ALA A 19 -21.43 -29.13 -7.41
N VAL A 20 -20.62 -28.23 -7.95
CA VAL A 20 -19.99 -27.16 -7.16
C VAL A 20 -21.04 -26.06 -6.98
N ALA A 21 -21.77 -26.12 -5.87
CA ALA A 21 -22.55 -25.00 -5.39
C ALA A 21 -21.59 -23.91 -4.88
N LEU A 22 -21.18 -22.98 -5.76
CA LEU A 22 -20.59 -21.72 -5.33
C LEU A 22 -21.69 -20.89 -4.66
N ALA A 23 -21.81 -21.04 -3.35
CA ALA A 23 -22.41 -20.01 -2.52
C ALA A 23 -21.49 -18.78 -2.59
N VAL A 24 -21.78 -17.85 -3.49
CA VAL A 24 -21.24 -16.49 -3.46
C VAL A 24 -21.93 -15.77 -2.30
N LEU A 25 -21.52 -16.11 -1.08
CA LEU A 25 -21.69 -15.23 0.06
C LEU A 25 -20.78 -14.04 -0.20
N GLY A 26 -21.38 -12.88 -0.43
CA GLY A 26 -20.68 -11.60 -0.52
C GLY A 26 -19.90 -11.34 0.76
N GLY A 27 -18.66 -11.83 0.79
CA GLY A 27 -17.68 -11.39 1.76
C GLY A 27 -17.43 -9.89 1.56
N PRO A 28 -17.12 -9.14 2.63
CA PRO A 28 -16.74 -7.74 2.49
C PRO A 28 -15.59 -7.68 1.48
N ALA A 29 -15.68 -6.73 0.54
CA ALA A 29 -14.67 -6.48 -0.48
C ALA A 29 -13.29 -6.61 0.17
N ARG A 30 -12.53 -7.62 -0.27
CA ARG A 30 -11.25 -8.00 0.32
C ARG A 30 -10.41 -6.73 0.39
N ALA A 31 -10.14 -6.24 1.60
CA ALA A 31 -9.26 -5.08 1.81
C ALA A 31 -8.00 -5.31 0.99
N GLN A 32 -7.70 -4.40 0.06
CA GLN A 32 -6.58 -4.59 -0.85
C GLN A 32 -5.31 -4.69 -0.02
N GLN A 33 -4.70 -5.87 -0.01
CA GLN A 33 -3.54 -6.15 0.83
C GLN A 33 -2.33 -5.46 0.22
N ARG A 34 -1.81 -4.46 0.94
CA ARG A 34 -0.61 -3.71 0.57
C ARG A 34 0.50 -4.05 1.57
N TYR A 35 1.69 -3.51 1.37
CA TYR A 35 2.80 -3.70 2.29
C TYR A 35 3.71 -2.49 2.35
N TRP A 36 4.49 -2.38 3.41
CA TRP A 36 5.57 -1.40 3.57
C TRP A 36 6.76 -2.02 4.32
N TYR A 37 7.89 -1.34 4.31
CA TYR A 37 9.09 -1.76 5.04
C TYR A 37 9.31 -0.91 6.30
N ASP A 38 9.34 -1.56 7.46
CA ASP A 38 9.70 -0.96 8.75
C ASP A 38 11.16 -1.31 9.09
N GLY A 39 12.08 -0.41 8.75
CA GLY A 39 13.54 -0.58 8.90
C GLY A 39 14.16 -1.67 8.01
N GLY A 40 13.40 -2.67 7.59
CA GLY A 40 13.83 -3.86 6.83
C GLY A 40 12.80 -4.99 6.89
N GLU A 41 11.85 -4.93 7.82
CA GLU A 41 10.78 -5.92 7.94
C GLU A 41 9.60 -5.55 7.02
N ARG A 42 9.17 -6.48 6.16
CA ARG A 42 7.98 -6.29 5.34
C ARG A 42 6.73 -6.47 6.18
N ARG A 43 5.96 -5.39 6.35
CA ARG A 43 4.69 -5.37 7.10
C ARG A 43 3.51 -5.26 6.16
N LEU A 44 2.49 -6.05 6.43
CA LEU A 44 1.25 -6.05 5.67
C LEU A 44 0.34 -4.89 6.10
N LEU A 45 -0.45 -4.39 5.16
CA LEU A 45 -1.43 -3.33 5.34
C LEU A 45 -2.77 -3.74 4.74
N TRP A 46 -3.84 -3.38 5.43
CA TRP A 46 -5.21 -3.59 4.97
C TRP A 46 -5.87 -2.24 4.77
N ALA A 47 -6.34 -1.98 3.55
CA ALA A 47 -7.05 -0.75 3.24
C ALA A 47 -8.44 -0.73 3.90
N GLU A 48 -8.78 0.37 4.56
CA GLU A 48 -10.07 0.60 5.19
C GLU A 48 -10.99 1.36 4.23
N SER A 49 -11.76 0.63 3.43
CA SER A 49 -12.62 1.23 2.39
C SER A 49 -13.70 2.19 2.92
N GLY A 50 -14.09 2.04 4.19
CA GLY A 50 -15.05 2.92 4.87
C GLY A 50 -14.43 4.19 5.46
N LEU A 51 -13.11 4.38 5.36
CA LEU A 51 -12.40 5.50 5.99
C LEU A 51 -11.51 6.23 4.98
N GLN A 52 -11.38 7.54 5.19
CA GLN A 52 -10.48 8.40 4.42
C GLN A 52 -9.77 9.39 5.34
N ALA A 53 -8.52 9.72 5.02
CA ALA A 53 -7.76 10.76 5.70
C ALA A 53 -7.78 12.07 4.90
N ASP A 54 -8.26 13.15 5.52
CA ASP A 54 -8.21 14.50 4.97
C ASP A 54 -7.09 15.30 5.66
N PHE A 55 -6.07 15.63 4.87
CA PHE A 55 -4.93 16.46 5.29
C PHE A 55 -5.04 17.91 4.80
N GLY A 56 -6.12 18.28 4.10
CA GLY A 56 -6.37 19.61 3.55
C GLY A 56 -7.07 20.58 4.51
N GLY A 57 -7.40 20.15 5.73
CA GLY A 57 -8.05 20.98 6.74
C GLY A 57 -7.23 22.24 7.07
N ALA A 58 -7.92 23.38 7.22
CA ALA A 58 -7.28 24.64 7.59
C ALA A 58 -6.59 24.53 8.97
N PRO A 59 -5.38 25.09 9.15
CA PRO A 59 -4.71 25.06 10.44
C PRO A 59 -5.55 25.78 11.51
N GLY A 60 -5.85 25.09 12.61
CA GLY A 60 -6.59 25.64 13.76
C GLY A 60 -8.01 25.11 13.97
N THR A 61 -8.57 24.36 13.02
CA THR A 61 -9.85 23.67 13.24
C THR A 61 -9.62 22.32 13.92
N LYS A 62 -10.41 21.99 14.95
CA LYS A 62 -10.40 20.68 15.64
C LYS A 62 -11.02 19.57 14.75
N GLN A 63 -10.56 19.45 13.52
CA GLN A 63 -11.10 18.51 12.56
C GLN A 63 -10.36 17.19 12.65
N SER A 64 -11.09 16.09 12.78
CA SER A 64 -10.51 14.75 12.71
C SER A 64 -9.92 14.55 11.31
N VAL A 65 -8.64 14.12 11.28
CA VAL A 65 -7.95 13.74 10.04
C VAL A 65 -8.66 12.54 9.41
N ILE A 66 -9.12 11.58 10.21
CA ILE A 66 -9.86 10.41 9.72
C ILE A 66 -11.35 10.70 9.69
N ARG A 67 -12.01 10.38 8.58
CA ARG A 67 -13.45 10.55 8.37
C ARG A 67 -14.04 9.32 7.68
N PRO A 68 -15.36 9.08 7.80
CA PRO A 68 -16.03 8.11 6.94
C PRO A 68 -15.80 8.46 5.47
N ALA A 69 -15.47 7.45 4.67
CA ALA A 69 -15.44 7.61 3.22
C ALA A 69 -16.87 7.91 2.75
N VAL A 70 -17.08 9.06 2.14
CA VAL A 70 -18.39 9.41 1.56
C VAL A 70 -18.53 8.60 0.28
N GLY A 71 -19.32 7.55 0.31
CA GLY A 71 -19.64 6.78 -0.89
C GLY A 71 -20.57 7.60 -1.77
N ASP A 72 -20.08 8.07 -2.93
CA ASP A 72 -20.95 8.66 -3.94
C ASP A 72 -21.86 7.54 -4.48
N LYS A 73 -23.08 7.46 -3.97
CA LYS A 73 -24.13 6.64 -4.55
C LYS A 73 -24.79 7.46 -5.67
N THR A 74 -24.03 7.80 -6.71
CA THR A 74 -24.56 8.42 -7.92
C THR A 74 -23.92 7.80 -9.15
N ALA A 75 -24.79 7.39 -10.07
CA ALA A 75 -24.55 6.51 -11.20
C ALA A 75 -23.59 7.08 -12.27
N ALA A 76 -22.96 6.15 -12.99
CA ALA A 76 -22.51 6.23 -14.39
C ALA A 76 -22.59 7.62 -15.05
N GLY A 77 -21.44 8.27 -15.21
CA GLY A 77 -21.29 9.46 -16.04
C GLY A 77 -20.14 10.32 -15.57
N ASP A 78 -19.18 10.53 -16.46
CA ASP A 78 -17.98 11.35 -16.31
C ASP A 78 -16.90 10.89 -15.34
N SER A 79 -15.66 11.06 -15.79
CA SER A 79 -14.41 10.72 -15.12
C SER A 79 -14.26 11.54 -13.82
N GLY A 80 -14.94 11.07 -12.77
CA GLY A 80 -14.99 11.69 -11.46
C GLY A 80 -13.69 11.53 -10.69
N ALA A 81 -13.11 12.67 -10.29
CA ALA A 81 -11.94 12.73 -9.43
C ALA A 81 -12.09 11.82 -8.20
N ALA A 82 -11.03 11.06 -7.89
CA ALA A 82 -10.96 10.25 -6.68
C ALA A 82 -11.36 11.09 -5.45
N PRO A 83 -12.07 10.52 -4.46
CA PRO A 83 -12.50 11.26 -3.29
C PRO A 83 -11.31 11.99 -2.65
N ALA A 84 -11.50 13.24 -2.23
CA ALA A 84 -10.46 14.21 -1.89
C ALA A 84 -9.70 13.92 -0.56
N GLY A 85 -9.15 12.72 -0.39
CA GLY A 85 -8.38 12.34 0.78
C GLY A 85 -7.60 11.02 0.59
N ALA A 86 -6.61 10.81 1.44
CA ALA A 86 -5.72 9.65 1.36
C ALA A 86 -6.37 8.38 1.94
N THR A 87 -6.05 7.24 1.34
CA THR A 87 -6.43 5.91 1.86
C THR A 87 -5.96 5.73 3.29
N VAL A 88 -6.86 5.19 4.13
CA VAL A 88 -6.56 4.78 5.50
C VAL A 88 -6.21 3.31 5.50
N TYR A 89 -5.15 2.97 6.22
CA TYR A 89 -4.63 1.62 6.36
C TYR A 89 -4.70 1.15 7.79
N ARG A 90 -4.76 -0.18 7.95
CA ARG A 90 -4.62 -0.88 9.22
C ARG A 90 -3.41 -1.81 9.20
N ASP A 91 -2.70 -1.89 10.33
CA ASP A 91 -1.50 -2.74 10.50
C ASP A 91 -1.83 -4.24 10.72
N GLN A 92 -3.10 -4.58 10.94
CA GLN A 92 -3.59 -5.96 11.13
C GLN A 92 -4.90 -6.16 10.38
N ALA A 93 -5.22 -7.42 10.07
CA ALA A 93 -6.42 -7.79 9.34
C ALA A 93 -7.71 -7.61 10.15
N ASP A 94 -7.61 -7.64 11.48
CA ASP A 94 -8.71 -7.51 12.41
C ASP A 94 -8.88 -6.06 12.90
N ALA A 95 -10.04 -5.76 13.48
CA ALA A 95 -10.41 -4.40 13.90
C ALA A 95 -9.50 -3.79 14.99
N GLY A 96 -8.65 -4.60 15.66
CA GLY A 96 -7.72 -4.16 16.69
C GLY A 96 -6.45 -3.47 16.18
N GLY A 97 -6.13 -3.60 14.89
CA GLY A 97 -4.92 -3.00 14.32
C GLY A 97 -4.93 -1.47 14.32
N ARG A 98 -3.74 -0.86 14.47
CA ARG A 98 -3.56 0.60 14.44
C ARG A 98 -3.90 1.16 13.07
N LEU A 99 -4.63 2.28 13.07
CA LEU A 99 -4.91 3.04 11.86
C LEU A 99 -3.74 3.95 11.49
N ARG A 100 -3.46 4.03 10.20
CA ARG A 100 -2.46 4.92 9.61
C ARG A 100 -2.99 5.56 8.34
N ALA A 101 -2.42 6.69 7.99
CA ALA A 101 -2.68 7.34 6.71
C ALA A 101 -1.41 7.96 6.13
N LEU A 102 -1.47 8.26 4.84
CA LEU A 102 -0.33 8.71 4.05
C LEU A 102 -0.51 10.17 3.63
N PRO A 103 0.00 11.14 4.40
CA PRO A 103 -0.01 12.56 4.04
C PRO A 103 0.89 12.89 2.85
N GLY A 104 1.70 11.94 2.40
CA GLY A 104 2.71 12.14 1.38
C GLY A 104 4.09 12.35 1.99
N GLY A 105 5.07 12.34 1.09
CA GLY A 105 6.48 12.27 1.41
C GLY A 105 6.96 10.90 1.87
N VAL A 106 8.27 10.69 1.72
CA VAL A 106 8.96 9.45 2.08
C VAL A 106 10.16 9.79 2.95
N LEU A 107 10.31 9.07 4.06
CA LEU A 107 11.49 9.13 4.91
C LEU A 107 12.55 8.19 4.35
N VAL A 108 13.72 8.74 4.08
CA VAL A 108 14.84 8.01 3.48
C VAL A 108 16.03 8.11 4.42
N GLY A 109 16.58 6.96 4.80
CA GLY A 109 17.79 6.85 5.61
C GLY A 109 19.00 6.47 4.76
N PHE A 110 20.11 7.17 4.95
CA PHE A 110 21.36 6.89 4.27
C PHE A 110 22.22 5.92 5.07
N ARG A 111 23.15 5.23 4.40
CA ARG A 111 24.13 4.38 5.08
C ARG A 111 25.06 5.23 5.96
N PRO A 112 25.53 4.70 7.11
CA PRO A 112 26.53 5.38 7.92
C PRO A 112 27.76 5.80 7.09
N GLY A 113 28.24 7.02 7.30
CA GLY A 113 29.40 7.56 6.59
C GLY A 113 29.11 8.10 5.18
N THR A 114 27.86 8.08 4.71
CA THR A 114 27.51 8.70 3.42
C THR A 114 27.72 10.22 3.49
N THR A 115 28.62 10.75 2.66
CA THR A 115 28.93 12.20 2.62
C THR A 115 27.74 13.00 2.11
N ALA A 116 27.71 14.32 2.37
CA ALA A 116 26.63 15.18 1.89
C ALA A 116 26.52 15.16 0.35
N ALA A 117 27.65 15.25 -0.36
CA ALA A 117 27.69 15.18 -1.82
C ALA A 117 27.20 13.82 -2.36
N ALA A 118 27.56 12.72 -1.70
CA ALA A 118 27.07 11.39 -2.09
C ALA A 118 25.56 11.25 -1.85
N ARG A 119 25.02 11.83 -0.77
CA ARG A 119 23.57 11.87 -0.50
C ARG A 119 22.84 12.64 -1.59
N GLU A 120 23.32 13.82 -1.95
CA GLU A 120 22.73 14.66 -2.99
C GLU A 120 22.73 13.95 -4.36
N ALA A 121 23.87 13.37 -4.75
CA ALA A 121 23.98 12.60 -5.98
C ALA A 121 23.01 11.40 -6.00
N LEU A 122 22.84 10.72 -4.87
CA LEU A 122 21.92 9.59 -4.76
C LEU A 122 20.46 10.01 -4.90
N LEU A 123 20.06 11.12 -4.26
CA LEU A 123 18.72 11.69 -4.43
C LEU A 123 18.46 12.09 -5.89
N ALA A 124 19.43 12.75 -6.54
CA ALA A 124 19.33 13.17 -7.93
C ALA A 124 19.19 11.98 -8.89
N ARG A 125 19.96 10.90 -8.68
CA ARG A 125 19.86 9.66 -9.45
C ARG A 125 18.47 9.04 -9.43
N HIS A 126 17.76 9.16 -8.31
CA HIS A 126 16.38 8.68 -8.14
C HIS A 126 15.31 9.73 -8.49
N GLY A 127 15.70 10.91 -8.96
CA GLY A 127 14.77 12.02 -9.27
C GLY A 127 14.02 12.55 -8.04
N LEU A 128 14.61 12.43 -6.85
CA LEU A 128 13.96 12.78 -5.59
C LEU A 128 14.16 14.25 -5.25
N ARG A 129 13.08 14.94 -4.92
CA ARG A 129 13.13 16.31 -4.39
C ARG A 129 13.22 16.29 -2.87
N LEU A 130 14.33 16.78 -2.32
CA LEU A 130 14.48 16.99 -0.87
C LEU A 130 13.46 18.01 -0.37
N VAL A 131 12.74 17.68 0.69
CA VAL A 131 11.86 18.62 1.41
C VAL A 131 12.61 19.21 2.60
N ARG A 132 13.16 18.35 3.46
CA ARG A 132 13.94 18.77 4.62
C ARG A 132 14.81 17.63 5.17
N PRO A 133 15.93 17.94 5.83
CA PRO A 133 16.64 16.98 6.66
C PRO A 133 15.83 16.63 7.92
N ILE A 134 16.08 15.43 8.44
CA ILE A 134 15.55 14.94 9.71
C ILE A 134 16.72 14.69 10.67
N GLY A 135 16.69 15.37 11.82
CA GLY A 135 17.80 15.38 12.77
C GLY A 135 18.97 16.26 12.34
N GLU A 136 19.94 16.47 13.23
CA GLU A 136 21.05 17.41 13.02
C GLU A 136 22.08 16.90 12.01
N ARG A 137 22.29 15.59 11.93
CA ARG A 137 23.28 14.97 11.03
C ARG A 137 22.77 14.74 9.61
N ALA A 138 21.46 14.95 9.38
CA ALA A 138 20.78 14.66 8.12
C ALA A 138 21.03 13.23 7.61
N ASP A 139 21.19 12.27 8.53
CA ASP A 139 21.27 10.83 8.22
C ASP A 139 19.95 10.32 7.65
N TRP A 140 18.87 11.04 7.94
CA TRP A 140 17.54 10.86 7.39
C TRP A 140 17.07 12.14 6.70
N VAL A 141 16.30 11.98 5.63
CA VAL A 141 15.67 13.09 4.91
C VAL A 141 14.21 12.76 4.60
N LEU A 142 13.40 13.81 4.52
CA LEU A 142 12.07 13.73 3.94
C LEU A 142 12.15 14.16 2.48
N VAL A 143 11.74 13.28 1.57
CA VAL A 143 11.61 13.59 0.13
C VAL A 143 10.15 13.78 -0.25
N ALA A 144 9.90 14.58 -1.28
CA ALA A 144 8.55 14.89 -1.72
C ALA A 144 7.90 13.68 -2.42
N SER A 145 6.62 13.47 -2.13
CA SER A 145 5.75 12.53 -2.84
C SER A 145 4.31 12.99 -2.67
N PRO A 146 3.42 12.73 -3.65
CA PRO A 146 1.98 12.86 -3.44
C PRO A 146 1.50 12.00 -2.25
N PRO A 147 0.38 12.38 -1.62
CA PRO A 147 -0.27 11.60 -0.57
C PRO A 147 -0.80 10.26 -1.07
N GLY A 148 -1.16 9.38 -0.13
CA GLY A 148 -1.74 8.08 -0.44
C GLY A 148 -0.76 7.10 -1.06
N ASP A 149 -1.27 6.25 -1.94
CA ASP A 149 -0.55 5.12 -2.54
C ASP A 149 0.75 5.50 -3.25
N ALA A 150 0.82 6.68 -3.85
CA ALA A 150 2.03 7.14 -4.52
C ALA A 150 3.25 7.19 -3.58
N SER A 151 3.04 7.61 -2.33
CA SER A 151 4.10 7.62 -1.30
C SER A 151 4.47 6.23 -0.82
N LEU A 152 3.50 5.31 -0.76
CA LEU A 152 3.73 3.91 -0.41
C LEU A 152 4.58 3.22 -1.48
N ASP A 153 4.17 3.35 -2.74
CA ASP A 153 4.86 2.75 -3.87
C ASP A 153 6.27 3.33 -4.01
N LEU A 154 6.44 4.65 -3.84
CA LEU A 154 7.77 5.27 -3.85
C LEU A 154 8.66 4.69 -2.74
N ALA A 155 8.18 4.62 -1.50
CA ALA A 155 8.96 4.08 -0.39
C ALA A 155 9.40 2.63 -0.64
N ASN A 156 8.49 1.78 -1.13
CA ASN A 156 8.80 0.39 -1.45
C ASN A 156 9.84 0.29 -2.56
N ARG A 157 9.70 1.05 -3.66
CA ARG A 157 10.71 1.07 -4.72
C ARG A 157 12.09 1.51 -4.21
N LEU A 158 12.15 2.54 -3.37
CA LEU A 158 13.41 3.01 -2.81
C LEU A 158 14.03 1.98 -1.87
N HIS A 159 13.22 1.28 -1.08
CA HIS A 159 13.70 0.19 -0.23
C HIS A 159 14.24 -0.98 -1.06
N GLU A 160 13.43 -1.44 -2.02
CA GLU A 160 13.73 -2.58 -2.89
C GLU A 160 14.92 -2.31 -3.83
N SER A 161 15.23 -1.04 -4.11
CA SER A 161 16.44 -0.66 -4.86
C SER A 161 17.73 -1.06 -4.13
N GLY A 162 17.69 -1.19 -2.80
CA GLY A 162 18.87 -1.43 -1.98
C GLY A 162 19.88 -0.28 -1.98
N ASP A 163 19.58 0.88 -2.54
CA ASP A 163 20.52 2.02 -2.57
C ASP A 163 20.56 2.77 -1.23
N PHE A 164 19.46 2.74 -0.48
CA PHE A 164 19.30 3.41 0.81
C PHE A 164 19.43 2.41 1.95
N ALA A 165 19.80 2.89 3.15
CA ALA A 165 19.78 2.03 4.33
C ALA A 165 18.34 1.69 4.73
N SER A 166 17.42 2.61 4.48
CA SER A 166 16.00 2.47 4.76
C SER A 166 15.18 3.44 3.90
N ALA A 167 13.94 3.05 3.59
CA ALA A 167 12.95 3.93 3.02
C ALA A 167 11.57 3.52 3.56
N SER A 168 10.81 4.48 4.08
CA SER A 168 9.48 4.24 4.62
C SER A 168 8.58 5.44 4.35
N PRO A 169 7.26 5.24 4.17
CA PRO A 169 6.35 6.36 4.03
C PRO A 169 6.33 7.24 5.29
N ASN A 170 6.05 8.53 5.12
CA ASN A 170 5.82 9.43 6.25
C ASN A 170 4.45 9.15 6.89
N TRP A 171 4.37 8.13 7.73
CA TRP A 171 3.12 7.69 8.33
C TRP A 171 2.52 8.72 9.28
N TRP A 172 1.26 9.07 9.04
CA TRP A 172 0.42 9.70 10.04
C TRP A 172 -0.30 8.62 10.87
N GLN A 173 -0.44 8.86 12.18
CA GLN A 173 -1.23 8.04 13.09
C GLN A 173 -2.07 8.91 14.02
N PRO A 174 -3.27 8.44 14.46
CA PRO A 174 -4.01 9.11 15.50
C PRO A 174 -3.17 9.21 16.79
N ARG A 175 -3.18 10.40 17.40
CA ARG A 175 -2.52 10.59 18.70
C ARG A 175 -3.30 9.81 19.75
N GLN A 176 -2.63 8.85 20.38
CA GLN A 176 -3.17 8.19 21.57
C GLN A 176 -3.14 9.21 22.70
N LEU A 177 -4.32 9.68 23.14
CA LEU A 177 -4.44 10.46 24.37
C LEU A 177 -4.35 9.48 25.54
N LYS A 178 -3.42 9.74 26.46
CA LYS A 178 -3.21 8.98 27.68
C LYS A 178 -4.02 9.61 28.82
#